data_AF-A0A916LUQ3-F1
#
_entry.id   AF-A0A916LUQ3-F1
#
_cell.length_a   1.000
_cell.length_b   1.000
_cell.length_c   1.000
_cell.angle_alpha   90.00
_cell.angle_beta   90.00
_cell.angle_gamma   90.00
#
_symmetry.space_group_name_H-M   'P 1'
#
loop_
_entity.id
_entity.type
_entity.pdbx_description
1 polymer ?
#
loop_
_entity_poly.entity_id
_entity_poly.type
_entity_poly.pdbx_seq_one_letter_code
_entity_poly.pdbx_strand_id
1 'polypeptide(L)' 'MGSFSIWHWLIVLLIIVLIFGTKKLRNVGQDLGGAVKGFKDGMKEGTAEK' A
#
# COMPACT_ATOMS: atom_id res chain seq x y z
N MET A 1 17.06 7.64 21.32
CA MET A 1 15.58 7.58 21.41
C MET A 1 15.00 8.51 20.34
N GLY A 2 14.83 8.02 19.11
CA GLY A 2 14.42 8.83 17.95
C GLY A 2 14.27 8.01 16.66
N SER A 3 14.81 6.81 16.67
CA SER A 3 14.75 5.80 15.60
C SER A 3 13.37 5.21 15.33
N PHE A 4 12.38 5.41 16.20
CA PHE A 4 10.99 4.96 16.00
C PHE A 4 10.01 6.12 15.77
N SER A 5 10.50 7.33 15.51
CA SER A 5 9.62 8.46 15.21
C SER A 5 8.96 8.27 13.85
N ILE A 6 7.64 8.44 13.80
CA ILE A 6 6.84 8.42 12.56
C ILE A 6 7.44 9.31 11.46
N TRP A 7 8.13 10.39 11.86
CA TRP A 7 8.88 11.27 10.97
C TRP A 7 10.02 10.59 10.20
N HIS A 8 10.72 9.63 10.82
CA HIS A 8 11.77 8.86 10.14
C HIS A 8 11.17 8.01 9.02
N TRP A 9 10.06 7.33 9.29
CA TRP A 9 9.36 6.51 8.30
C TRP A 9 8.83 7.32 7.11
N LEU A 10 8.34 8.54 7.34
CA LEU A 10 7.93 9.44 6.26
C LEU A 10 9.10 9.78 5.32
N ILE A 11 10.27 10.08 5.87
CA ILE A 11 11.47 10.42 5.10
C ILE A 11 11.99 9.20 4.31
N VAL A 12 11.99 8.02 4.93
CA VAL A 12 12.37 6.78 4.24
C VAL A 12 11.41 6.46 3.09
N LEU A 13 10.09 6.59 3.32
CA LEU A 13 9.08 6.41 2.27
C LEU A 13 9.29 7.37 1.10
N LEU A 14 9.58 8.64 1.39
CA LEU A 14 9.84 9.65 0.36
C LEU A 14 11.04 9.25 -0.51
N ILE A 15 12.14 8.78 0.10
CA ILE A 15 13.32 8.32 -0.64
C ILE A 15 13.00 7.09 -1.50
N ILE A 16 12.23 6.14 -0.98
CA ILE A 16 11.79 4.96 -1.76
C ILE A 16 10.99 5.39 -2.99
N VAL A 17 10.05 6.34 -2.84
CA VAL A 17 9.25 6.86 -3.96
C VAL A 17 10.13 7.57 -5.00
N LEU A 18 11.15 8.32 -4.56
CA LEU A 18 12.08 9.00 -5.47
C LEU A 18 12.96 8.01 -6.25
N ILE A 19 13.46 6.94 -5.60
CA ILE A 19 14.28 5.92 -6.26
C ILE A 19 13.48 5.10 -7.27
N PHE A 20 12.29 4.66 -6.89
CA PHE A 20 11.44 3.82 -7.76
C PHE A 20 10.70 4.64 -8.81
N GLY A 21 10.51 5.94 -8.58
CA GLY A 21 9.68 6.82 -9.38
C GLY A 21 8.20 6.51 -9.23
N THR A 22 7.36 7.54 -9.37
CA THR A 22 5.89 7.41 -9.23
C THR A 22 5.26 6.51 -10.29
N LYS A 23 5.89 6.39 -11.47
CA LYS A 23 5.39 5.58 -12.60
C LYS A 23 5.45 4.08 -12.33
N LYS A 24 6.55 3.59 -11.75
CA LYS A 24 6.71 2.18 -11.39
C LYS A 24 5.86 1.82 -10.18
N LEU A 25 5.80 2.73 -9.19
CA LEU A 25 4.97 2.58 -8.01
C LEU A 25 3.48 2.54 -8.34
N ARG A 26 3.03 3.34 -9.33
CA ARG A 26 1.63 3.33 -9.80
C ARG A 26 1.25 2.03 -10.49
N ASN A 27 2.07 1.52 -11.41
CA ASN A 27 1.78 0.26 -12.11
C ASN A 27 1.69 -0.90 -11.12
N VAL A 28 2.71 -1.06 -10.27
CA VAL A 28 2.73 -2.10 -9.23
C VAL A 28 1.62 -1.89 -8.20
N GLY A 29 1.36 -0.65 -7.80
CA GLY A 29 0.28 -0.31 -6.88
C GLY A 29 -1.12 -0.58 -7.45
N GLN A 30 -1.31 -0.44 -8.76
CA GLN A 30 -2.57 -0.76 -9.41
C GLN A 30 -2.79 -2.28 -9.50
N ASP A 31 -1.74 -3.04 -9.82
CA ASP A 31 -1.81 -4.51 -9.86
C ASP A 31 -2.08 -5.10 -8.47
N LEU A 32 -1.34 -4.64 -7.45
CA LEU A 32 -1.53 -5.05 -6.06
C LEU A 32 -2.87 -4.54 -5.51
N GLY A 33 -3.26 -3.31 -5.84
CA GLY A 33 -4.53 -2.71 -5.40
C GLY A 33 -5.74 -3.42 -5.97
N GLY A 34 -5.68 -3.88 -7.23
CA GLY A 34 -6.72 -4.69 -7.85
C GLY A 34 -6.92 -6.03 -7.14
N ALA A 35 -5.83 -6.74 -6.83
CA ALA A 35 -5.88 -8.02 -6.11
C ALA A 35 -6.46 -7.85 -4.69
N VAL A 36 -6.02 -6.83 -3.95
CA VAL A 36 -6.52 -6.56 -2.60
C VAL A 36 -7.99 -6.12 -2.62
N LYS A 37 -8.41 -5.37 -3.64
CA LYS A 37 -9.81 -4.97 -3.80
C LYS A 37 -10.72 -6.19 -4.00
N GLY A 38 -10.38 -7.08 -4.92
CA GLY A 38 -11.15 -8.31 -5.16
C GLY A 38 -11.22 -9.20 -3.91
N PHE A 39 -10.10 -9.31 -3.17
CA PHE A 39 -10.06 -10.03 -1.90
C PHE A 39 -11.00 -9.40 -0.84
N LYS A 40 -10.95 -8.08 -0.68
CA LYS A 40 -11.84 -7.35 0.25
C LYS A 40 -13.30 -7.51 -0.12
N ASP A 41 -13.63 -7.43 -1.41
CA ASP A 41 -15.01 -7.52 -1.88
C ASP A 41 -15.57 -8.94 -1.65
N GLY A 42 -14.81 -9.99 -1.96
CA GLY A 42 -15.21 -11.37 -1.67
C GLY A 42 -15.31 -11.70 -0.16
N MET A 43 -14.45 -11.12 0.68
CA MET A 43 -14.59 -11.24 2.14
C MET A 43 -15.85 -10.54 2.67
N LYS A 44 -16.24 -9.41 2.08
CA LYS A 44 -17.45 -8.68 2.45
C LYS A 44 -18.71 -9.46 2.08
N GLU A 45 -18.76 -10.04 0.88
CA GLU A 45 -19.87 -10.90 0.47
C GLU A 45 -20.01 -12.13 1.37
N GLY A 46 -18.91 -12.83 1.67
CA GLY A 46 -18.92 -14.00 2.57
C GLY A 46 -19.20 -13.69 4.05
N THR A 47 -19.09 -12.42 4.46
CA THR A 47 -19.46 -11.96 5.80
C THR A 47 -20.91 -11.45 5.85
N ALA A 48 -21.44 -10.92 4.74
CA ALA A 48 -22.83 -10.45 4.64
C ALA A 48 -23.86 -11.58 4.44
N GLU A 49 -23.41 -12.76 3.99
CA GLU A 49 -24.25 -13.97 3.86
C GLU A 49 -24.30 -14.85 5.14
N LYS A 50 -23.87 -14.34 6.30
CA LYS A 50 -24.09 -14.97 7.62
C LYS A 50 -24.97 -14.07 8.49
#